data_AF-A0A7V2IP68-F1
#
_entry.id   AF-A0A7V2IP68-F1
#
_cell.length_a   1.000
_cell.length_b   1.000
_cell.length_c   1.000
_cell.angle_alpha   90.00
_cell.angle_beta   90.00
_cell.angle_gamma   90.00
#
_symmetry.space_group_name_H-M   'P 1'
#
loop_
_entity.id
_entity.type
_entity.pdbx_description
1 polymer ?
#
loop_
_entity_poly.entity_id
_entity_poly.type
_entity_poly.pdbx_seq_one_letter_code
_entity_poly.pdbx_strand_id
1 'polypeptide(L)'
;MSANMKTPRRRGSVLTLVVMAIAVLTILGFGLLTVSLGVSQQAAMIQNEAAAMAAAEAGYEKAVFWMSKQTDMLGALEDADASGTLDFGNSQCDYDIDLVAFIGSSPVYQVRSVGRSGRFTRTVSVHMIQAVGGWSMGMCRVPSGSSSTYPVSYAEGEVIDMPIHINSFGDPEDSTRDIHLSGDPLFLRPVSMGESRYSSGGYDKYAGVIDVFDNGIYFNQPASRITDPVTVRQKVERFRDSTDPRFRFTPKGEAKVKNPLPTVHLEFFVQGGVGKIRITNNCTVRGFRQDRDERTWDFKIKDGDPSKFERYYIYAYHLRPKEADDTGDRFVVNVEDTYVTQTFGQIETEPGGQIYVDGNVVIGSGDITLPSPQDVVKGRITVTASGNIWIADSITVDGPRDADGKPSADNPNVLGLVAQGVIKVIDPGMPDYSYVDDTPKGWDKDGDYSKYDHIYVPVGLNDVGYPPSTYKRHLPDPTVVEAALTVGGGGWGAENVKRNYYGGRKEKSSPQDRLVLRGTIEEVLRGVVGLIGRDGYLKYYYLDERLLTGILPGNIWLRGKYVPLPAGWQDTRAAAD
;
A
#
# COMPACT_ATOMS: atom_id res chain seq x y z
N MET A 1 31.34 -66.98 -103.48
CA MET A 1 30.81 -65.87 -102.67
C MET A 1 30.60 -66.37 -101.25
N SER A 2 31.43 -65.93 -100.29
CA SER A 2 31.09 -65.94 -98.87
C SER A 2 32.05 -64.98 -98.18
N ALA A 3 31.53 -63.82 -97.77
CA ALA A 3 32.27 -62.78 -97.06
C ALA A 3 32.10 -62.99 -95.56
N ASN A 4 33.22 -63.11 -94.84
CA ASN A 4 33.29 -63.29 -93.41
C ASN A 4 33.54 -61.92 -92.74
N MET A 5 32.52 -61.33 -92.11
CA MET A 5 32.63 -60.05 -91.38
C MET A 5 33.28 -60.26 -90.00
N LYS A 6 34.38 -59.54 -89.73
CA LYS A 6 34.93 -59.35 -88.39
C LYS A 6 34.40 -58.05 -87.76
N THR A 7 33.80 -58.13 -86.59
CA THR A 7 33.42 -56.96 -85.76
C THR A 7 34.59 -56.51 -84.85
N PRO A 8 34.91 -55.20 -84.78
CA PRO A 8 35.95 -54.70 -83.88
C PRO A 8 35.42 -54.45 -82.46
N ARG A 9 36.14 -54.96 -81.45
CA ARG A 9 35.91 -54.68 -80.02
C ARG A 9 36.45 -53.29 -79.67
N ARG A 10 35.59 -52.36 -79.29
CA ARG A 10 35.97 -51.07 -78.67
C ARG A 10 36.23 -51.27 -77.16
N ARG A 11 37.50 -51.25 -76.74
CA ARG A 11 37.90 -51.10 -75.33
C ARG A 11 38.33 -49.64 -75.14
N GLY A 12 37.46 -48.83 -74.54
CA GLY A 12 37.75 -47.40 -74.32
C GLY A 12 36.74 -46.60 -73.49
N SER A 13 35.56 -47.15 -73.13
CA SER A 13 34.51 -46.37 -72.43
C SER A 13 34.53 -46.44 -70.90
N VAL A 14 35.22 -47.43 -70.31
CA VAL A 14 35.19 -47.66 -68.84
C VAL A 14 35.99 -46.59 -68.08
N LEU A 15 37.17 -46.20 -68.56
CA LEU A 15 38.00 -45.17 -67.92
C LEU A 15 37.29 -43.81 -67.92
N THR A 16 36.65 -43.44 -69.03
CA THR A 16 35.90 -42.19 -69.16
C THR A 16 34.68 -42.16 -68.24
N LEU A 17 33.99 -43.30 -68.08
CA LEU A 17 32.88 -43.46 -67.14
C LEU A 17 33.34 -43.32 -65.68
N VAL A 18 34.48 -43.92 -65.32
CA VAL A 18 35.04 -43.82 -63.97
C VAL A 18 35.49 -42.39 -63.67
N VAL A 19 36.15 -41.71 -64.61
CA VAL A 19 36.56 -40.31 -64.44
C VAL A 19 35.35 -39.38 -64.32
N MET A 20 34.30 -39.59 -65.12
CA MET A 20 33.04 -38.84 -64.98
C MET A 20 32.36 -39.12 -63.64
N ALA A 21 32.30 -40.39 -63.21
CA ALA A 21 31.69 -40.76 -61.93
C ALA A 21 32.44 -40.14 -60.75
N ILE A 22 33.78 -40.15 -60.78
CA ILE A 22 34.60 -39.47 -59.77
C ILE A 22 34.31 -37.97 -59.79
N ALA A 23 34.34 -37.31 -60.95
CA ALA A 23 34.06 -35.87 -61.05
C ALA A 23 32.67 -35.50 -60.51
N VAL A 24 31.64 -36.28 -60.83
CA VAL A 24 30.27 -36.10 -60.32
C VAL A 24 30.22 -36.30 -58.80
N LEU A 25 30.87 -37.33 -58.27
CA LEU A 25 30.95 -37.58 -56.82
C LEU A 25 31.72 -36.47 -56.08
N THR A 26 32.79 -35.92 -56.65
CA THR A 26 33.53 -34.81 -56.04
C THR A 26 32.69 -33.54 -56.02
N ILE A 27 31.98 -33.23 -57.11
CA ILE A 27 31.07 -32.06 -57.18
C ILE A 27 29.93 -32.21 -56.17
N LEU A 28 29.32 -33.40 -56.07
CA LEU A 28 28.29 -33.71 -55.08
C LEU A 28 28.84 -33.61 -53.64
N GLY A 29 30.02 -34.13 -53.39
CA GLY A 29 30.70 -34.04 -52.09
C GLY A 29 30.98 -32.60 -51.68
N PHE A 30 31.49 -31.77 -52.59
CA PHE A 30 31.68 -30.33 -52.36
C PHE A 30 30.36 -29.59 -52.13
N GLY A 31 29.32 -29.92 -52.89
CA GLY A 31 27.98 -29.35 -52.72
C GLY A 31 27.37 -29.67 -51.34
N LEU A 32 27.50 -30.92 -50.88
CA LEU A 32 27.02 -31.32 -49.55
C LEU A 32 27.81 -30.65 -48.42
N LEU A 33 29.13 -30.49 -48.57
CA LEU A 33 29.96 -29.78 -47.59
C LEU A 33 29.61 -28.30 -47.49
N THR A 34 29.35 -27.63 -48.61
CA THR A 34 28.93 -26.21 -48.60
C THR A 34 27.55 -26.03 -47.99
N VAL A 35 26.59 -26.93 -48.28
CA VAL A 35 25.27 -26.92 -47.62
C VAL A 35 25.41 -27.17 -46.12
N SER A 36 26.21 -28.15 -45.70
CA SER A 36 26.45 -28.45 -44.28
C SER A 36 27.08 -27.26 -43.54
N LEU A 37 28.09 -26.62 -44.15
CA LEU A 37 28.69 -25.39 -43.62
C LEU A 37 27.68 -24.25 -43.51
N GLY A 38 26.84 -24.06 -44.53
CA GLY A 38 25.78 -23.04 -44.52
C GLY A 38 24.75 -23.28 -43.41
N VAL A 39 24.28 -24.52 -43.26
CA VAL A 39 23.34 -24.91 -42.19
C VAL A 39 23.98 -24.74 -40.81
N SER A 40 25.25 -25.12 -40.65
CA SER A 40 25.97 -24.94 -39.38
C SER A 40 26.15 -23.47 -39.02
N GLN A 41 26.46 -22.61 -39.99
CA GLN A 41 26.58 -21.16 -39.77
C GLN A 41 25.23 -20.55 -39.42
N GLN A 42 24.16 -20.94 -40.11
CA GLN A 42 22.81 -20.46 -39.83
C GLN A 42 22.32 -20.92 -38.46
N ALA A 43 22.61 -22.18 -38.07
CA ALA A 43 22.30 -22.69 -36.74
C ALA A 43 23.05 -21.91 -35.65
N ALA A 44 24.35 -21.65 -35.83
CA ALA A 44 25.14 -20.84 -34.90
C ALA A 44 24.63 -19.39 -34.82
N MET A 45 24.17 -18.81 -35.94
CA MET A 45 23.55 -17.49 -35.94
C MET A 45 22.25 -17.44 -35.14
N ILE A 46 21.34 -18.39 -35.36
CA ILE A 46 20.07 -18.48 -34.62
C ILE A 46 20.34 -18.73 -33.14
N GLN A 47 21.30 -19.60 -32.82
CA GLN A 47 21.70 -19.89 -31.45
C GLN A 47 22.23 -18.64 -30.74
N ASN A 48 23.15 -17.91 -31.35
CA ASN A 48 23.71 -16.70 -30.76
C ASN A 48 22.67 -15.58 -30.66
N GLU A 49 21.76 -15.47 -31.64
CA GLU A 49 20.66 -14.50 -31.57
C GLU A 49 19.69 -14.82 -30.42
N ALA A 50 19.31 -16.09 -30.25
CA ALA A 50 18.47 -16.54 -29.14
C ALA A 50 19.18 -16.39 -27.80
N ALA A 51 20.49 -16.69 -27.73
CA ALA A 51 21.30 -16.52 -26.52
C ALA A 51 21.41 -15.04 -26.11
N ALA A 52 21.60 -14.12 -27.07
CA ALA A 52 21.59 -12.69 -26.79
C ALA A 52 20.24 -12.20 -26.27
N MET A 53 19.13 -12.70 -26.82
CA MET A 53 17.78 -12.38 -26.34
C MET A 53 17.53 -12.90 -24.92
N ALA A 54 17.81 -14.18 -24.67
CA ALA A 54 17.67 -14.80 -23.35
C ALA A 54 18.56 -14.12 -22.29
N ALA A 55 19.77 -13.70 -22.67
CA ALA A 55 20.64 -12.93 -21.78
C ALA A 55 20.03 -11.56 -21.43
N ALA A 56 19.43 -10.86 -22.39
CA ALA A 56 18.76 -9.58 -22.13
C ALA A 56 17.52 -9.75 -21.21
N GLU A 57 16.72 -10.79 -21.43
CA GLU A 57 15.59 -11.12 -20.55
C GLU A 57 16.04 -11.48 -19.14
N ALA A 58 17.11 -12.27 -19.00
CA ALA A 58 17.69 -12.61 -17.70
C ALA A 58 18.23 -11.38 -16.95
N GLY A 59 18.83 -10.42 -17.66
CA GLY A 59 19.25 -9.15 -17.08
C GLY A 59 18.06 -8.31 -16.61
N TYR A 60 16.99 -8.23 -17.40
CA TYR A 60 15.73 -7.61 -16.99
C TYR A 60 15.12 -8.27 -15.74
N GLU A 61 15.02 -9.60 -15.70
CA GLU A 61 14.49 -10.32 -14.53
C GLU A 61 15.35 -10.10 -13.28
N LYS A 62 16.68 -10.07 -13.44
CA LYS A 62 17.62 -9.78 -12.36
C LYS A 62 17.42 -8.37 -11.81
N ALA A 63 17.23 -7.39 -12.70
CA ALA A 63 16.95 -6.01 -12.32
C ALA A 63 15.63 -5.92 -11.54
N VAL A 64 14.53 -6.48 -12.04
CA VAL A 64 13.24 -6.50 -11.35
C VAL A 64 13.33 -7.21 -9.99
N PHE A 65 14.07 -8.31 -9.92
CA PHE A 65 14.33 -8.99 -8.66
C PHE A 65 15.11 -8.11 -7.68
N TRP A 66 16.12 -7.37 -8.14
CA TRP A 66 16.82 -6.40 -7.31
C TRP A 66 15.91 -5.26 -6.86
N MET A 67 15.06 -4.73 -7.74
CA MET A 67 14.08 -3.69 -7.39
C MET A 67 13.12 -4.18 -6.32
N SER A 68 12.61 -5.41 -6.47
CA SER A 68 11.74 -6.06 -5.50
C SER A 68 12.38 -6.25 -4.12
N LYS A 69 13.72 -6.15 -4.04
CA LYS A 69 14.50 -6.25 -2.80
C LYS A 69 14.67 -4.92 -2.06
N GLN A 70 14.48 -3.79 -2.72
CA GLN A 70 14.73 -2.47 -2.11
C GLN A 70 13.60 -2.07 -1.18
N THR A 71 13.95 -1.58 0.01
CA THR A 71 13.01 -1.04 1.00
C THR A 71 12.40 0.25 0.47
N ASP A 72 13.25 1.12 -0.04
CA ASP A 72 12.87 2.32 -0.76
C ASP A 72 13.65 2.44 -2.06
N MET A 73 12.96 2.25 -3.18
CA MET A 73 13.58 2.36 -4.51
C MET A 73 14.12 3.75 -4.82
N LEU A 74 13.48 4.83 -4.34
CA LEU A 74 13.95 6.18 -4.65
C LEU A 74 15.28 6.46 -3.95
N GLY A 75 15.38 6.18 -2.63
CA GLY A 75 16.65 6.27 -1.92
C GLY A 75 17.71 5.29 -2.45
N ALA A 76 17.33 4.06 -2.83
CA ALA A 76 18.27 3.08 -3.36
C ALA A 76 18.94 3.53 -4.67
N LEU A 77 18.24 4.31 -5.51
CA LEU A 77 18.80 4.88 -6.73
C LEU A 77 19.71 6.09 -6.49
N GLU A 78 19.53 6.80 -5.37
CA GLU A 78 20.41 7.91 -4.97
C GLU A 78 21.71 7.39 -4.34
N ASP A 79 21.62 6.30 -3.58
CA ASP A 79 22.74 5.76 -2.79
C ASP A 79 23.63 4.77 -3.54
N ALA A 80 23.14 4.15 -4.63
CA ALA A 80 23.85 3.08 -5.32
C ALA A 80 23.62 3.08 -6.84
N ASP A 81 24.66 2.65 -7.57
CA ASP A 81 24.52 2.31 -8.99
C ASP A 81 23.62 1.07 -9.13
N ALA A 82 22.37 1.28 -9.54
CA ALA A 82 21.40 0.21 -9.78
C ALA A 82 21.64 -0.50 -11.11
N SER A 83 22.85 -1.03 -11.29
CA SER A 83 23.29 -1.72 -12.50
C SER A 83 24.01 -3.03 -12.18
N GLY A 84 24.24 -3.87 -13.20
CA GLY A 84 25.02 -5.08 -13.06
C GLY A 84 25.27 -5.82 -14.36
N THR A 85 26.20 -6.76 -14.32
CA THR A 85 26.57 -7.64 -15.44
C THR A 85 26.34 -9.10 -15.05
N LEU A 86 25.78 -9.90 -15.97
CA LEU A 86 25.69 -11.35 -15.83
C LEU A 86 26.45 -12.02 -16.98
N ASP A 87 27.20 -13.06 -16.67
CA ASP A 87 27.93 -13.88 -17.64
C ASP A 87 27.40 -15.32 -17.59
N PHE A 88 27.05 -15.85 -18.76
CA PHE A 88 26.56 -17.21 -18.97
C PHE A 88 27.54 -18.06 -19.80
N GLY A 89 28.77 -17.58 -19.98
CA GLY A 89 29.88 -18.21 -20.70
C GLY A 89 29.85 -17.95 -22.21
N ASN A 90 28.74 -18.25 -22.89
CA ASN A 90 28.57 -18.01 -24.33
C ASN A 90 27.71 -16.76 -24.66
N SER A 91 27.21 -16.09 -23.64
CA SER A 91 26.47 -14.84 -23.72
C SER A 91 26.62 -14.07 -22.42
N GLN A 92 26.51 -12.75 -22.49
CA GLN A 92 26.55 -11.87 -21.32
C GLN A 92 25.46 -10.80 -21.44
N CYS A 93 25.04 -10.22 -20.33
CA CYS A 93 24.19 -9.03 -20.35
C CYS A 93 24.67 -7.98 -19.35
N ASP A 94 24.47 -6.71 -19.70
CA ASP A 94 24.47 -5.62 -18.72
C ASP A 94 23.03 -5.18 -18.49
N TYR A 95 22.72 -4.72 -17.29
CA TYR A 95 21.46 -4.04 -16.99
C TYR A 95 21.68 -2.80 -16.15
N ASP A 96 20.76 -1.85 -16.28
CA ASP A 96 20.68 -0.61 -15.51
C ASP A 96 19.21 -0.28 -15.19
N ILE A 97 19.00 0.46 -14.11
CA ILE A 97 17.70 0.88 -13.61
C ILE A 97 17.77 2.38 -13.33
N ASP A 98 16.87 3.14 -13.97
CA ASP A 98 16.79 4.59 -13.81
C ASP A 98 15.39 5.02 -13.39
N LEU A 99 15.29 6.13 -12.65
CA LEU A 99 14.04 6.88 -12.51
C LEU A 99 13.89 7.79 -13.74
N VAL A 100 12.75 7.73 -14.43
CA VAL A 100 12.57 8.49 -15.69
C VAL A 100 11.40 9.47 -15.67
N ALA A 101 10.39 9.23 -14.83
CA ALA A 101 9.23 10.13 -14.70
C ALA A 101 8.42 9.83 -13.43
N PHE A 102 7.37 10.62 -13.20
CA PHE A 102 6.25 10.30 -12.32
C PHE A 102 4.95 10.28 -13.11
N ILE A 103 4.02 9.40 -12.74
CA ILE A 103 2.61 9.44 -13.18
C ILE A 103 1.78 9.79 -11.95
N GLY A 104 1.35 11.05 -11.87
CA GLY A 104 0.80 11.62 -10.65
C GLY A 104 1.86 11.62 -9.55
N SER A 105 1.66 10.81 -8.51
CA SER A 105 2.66 10.64 -7.46
C SER A 105 3.50 9.37 -7.64
N SER A 106 3.09 8.40 -8.45
CA SER A 106 3.81 7.12 -8.61
C SER A 106 5.07 7.25 -9.48
N PRO A 107 6.27 6.83 -9.00
CA PRO A 107 7.50 6.85 -9.79
C PRO A 107 7.46 5.82 -10.92
N VAL A 108 7.98 6.22 -12.07
CA VAL A 108 8.20 5.38 -13.25
C VAL A 108 9.68 5.10 -13.38
N TYR A 109 10.01 3.81 -13.34
CA TYR A 109 11.37 3.30 -13.50
C TYR A 109 11.56 2.76 -14.90
N GLN A 110 12.74 2.95 -15.49
CA GLN A 110 13.15 2.28 -16.70
C GLN A 110 14.18 1.21 -16.33
N VAL A 111 13.92 -0.02 -16.74
CA VAL A 111 14.91 -1.09 -16.74
C VAL A 111 15.41 -1.24 -18.15
N ARG A 112 16.72 -1.13 -18.35
CA ARG A 112 17.37 -1.42 -19.63
C ARG A 112 18.29 -2.61 -19.43
N SER A 113 18.21 -3.60 -20.32
CA SER A 113 19.13 -4.72 -20.35
C SER A 113 19.63 -5.01 -21.76
N VAL A 114 20.95 -5.13 -21.90
CA VAL A 114 21.66 -5.34 -23.17
C VAL A 114 22.35 -6.70 -23.15
N GLY A 115 21.71 -7.69 -23.78
CA GLY A 115 22.26 -9.04 -23.97
C GLY A 115 23.14 -9.12 -25.21
N ARG A 116 24.26 -9.83 -25.11
CA ARG A 116 25.27 -9.98 -26.16
C ARG A 116 25.70 -11.43 -26.30
N SER A 117 25.78 -11.92 -27.53
CA SER A 117 26.36 -13.25 -27.85
C SER A 117 26.95 -13.23 -29.27
N GLY A 118 28.25 -13.51 -29.38
CA GLY A 118 28.99 -13.34 -30.62
C GLY A 118 28.87 -11.91 -31.17
N ARG A 119 28.32 -11.76 -32.38
CA ARG A 119 28.07 -10.47 -33.05
C ARG A 119 26.67 -9.90 -32.80
N PHE A 120 25.84 -10.60 -32.04
CA PHE A 120 24.44 -10.22 -31.84
C PHE A 120 24.30 -9.47 -30.52
N THR A 121 23.58 -8.35 -30.59
CA THR A 121 23.21 -7.53 -29.43
C THR A 121 21.70 -7.36 -29.44
N ARG A 122 21.07 -7.63 -28.29
CA ARG A 122 19.64 -7.45 -28.03
C ARG A 122 19.47 -6.51 -26.86
N THR A 123 18.52 -5.59 -26.96
CA THR A 123 18.20 -4.66 -25.88
C THR A 123 16.73 -4.76 -25.54
N VAL A 124 16.47 -5.11 -24.29
CA VAL A 124 15.14 -5.04 -23.67
C VAL A 124 15.10 -3.75 -22.86
N SER A 125 14.10 -2.91 -23.11
CA SER A 125 13.86 -1.71 -22.31
C SER A 125 12.40 -1.68 -21.87
N VAL A 126 12.18 -1.52 -20.56
CA VAL A 126 10.86 -1.65 -19.94
C VAL A 126 10.63 -0.51 -18.98
N HIS A 127 9.55 0.24 -19.20
CA HIS A 127 9.03 1.20 -18.23
C HIS A 127 8.11 0.50 -17.24
N MET A 128 8.37 0.69 -15.95
CA MET A 128 7.71 -0.04 -14.87
C MET A 128 7.26 0.90 -13.77
N ILE A 129 6.17 0.52 -13.11
CA ILE A 129 5.71 1.15 -11.87
C ILE A 129 5.62 0.10 -10.77
N GLN A 130 5.77 0.54 -9.53
CA GLN A 130 5.46 -0.33 -8.40
C GLN A 130 3.95 -0.59 -8.37
N ALA A 131 3.56 -1.85 -8.24
CA ALA A 131 2.15 -2.23 -8.18
C ALA A 131 1.53 -1.71 -6.88
N VAL A 132 0.46 -0.93 -7.00
CA VAL A 132 -0.33 -0.46 -5.86
C VAL A 132 -1.37 -1.50 -5.50
N GLY A 133 -1.57 -1.74 -4.20
CA GLY A 133 -2.61 -2.62 -3.69
C GLY A 133 -3.87 -1.84 -3.31
N GLY A 134 -5.03 -2.52 -3.33
CA GLY A 134 -6.23 -1.99 -2.68
C GLY A 134 -6.12 -2.13 -1.17
N TRP A 135 -6.08 -3.38 -0.70
CA TRP A 135 -5.86 -3.71 0.70
C TRP A 135 -4.69 -4.70 0.83
N SER A 136 -3.56 -4.26 1.36
CA SER A 136 -2.40 -5.12 1.65
C SER A 136 -2.26 -5.34 3.15
N MET A 137 -2.18 -6.59 3.59
CA MET A 137 -2.12 -6.97 5.00
C MET A 137 -0.90 -7.84 5.28
N GLY A 138 -0.19 -7.50 6.36
CA GLY A 138 0.90 -8.32 6.89
C GLY A 138 0.42 -9.61 7.56
N MET A 139 -0.73 -9.58 8.23
CA MET A 139 -1.43 -10.79 8.68
C MET A 139 -2.91 -10.51 8.90
N CYS A 140 -3.77 -11.47 8.55
CA CYS A 140 -5.22 -11.36 8.76
C CYS A 140 -5.62 -11.77 10.20
N ARG A 141 -4.90 -11.26 11.19
CA ARG A 141 -5.08 -11.57 12.61
C ARG A 141 -4.91 -10.31 13.46
N VAL A 142 -5.60 -10.28 14.59
CA VAL A 142 -5.46 -9.22 15.60
C VAL A 142 -4.69 -9.77 16.80
N PRO A 143 -3.82 -8.99 17.46
CA PRO A 143 -3.25 -9.42 18.72
C PRO A 143 -4.31 -9.68 19.79
N SER A 144 -4.13 -10.76 20.53
CA SER A 144 -4.98 -11.16 21.65
C SER A 144 -4.29 -11.04 23.02
N GLY A 145 -2.98 -10.79 23.01
CA GLY A 145 -2.11 -10.62 24.16
C GLY A 145 -0.68 -10.28 23.70
N SER A 146 0.29 -10.27 24.61
CA SER A 146 1.66 -9.78 24.32
C SER A 146 2.46 -10.56 23.27
N SER A 147 2.06 -11.80 22.98
CA SER A 147 2.69 -12.64 21.96
C SER A 147 1.71 -13.64 21.34
N SER A 148 0.41 -13.35 21.41
CA SER A 148 -0.64 -14.20 20.86
C SER A 148 -1.52 -13.40 19.92
N THR A 149 -2.03 -14.06 18.90
CA THR A 149 -2.95 -13.47 17.92
C THR A 149 -4.20 -14.32 17.76
N TYR A 150 -5.29 -13.66 17.40
CA TYR A 150 -6.60 -14.27 17.18
C TYR A 150 -7.06 -14.02 15.73
N PRO A 151 -7.68 -15.02 15.08
CA PRO A 151 -8.30 -14.85 13.77
C PRO A 151 -9.35 -13.74 13.79
N VAL A 152 -9.35 -12.86 12.80
CA VAL A 152 -10.49 -11.94 12.59
C VAL A 152 -11.24 -12.41 11.36
N SER A 153 -12.55 -12.60 11.48
CA SER A 153 -13.37 -13.07 10.36
C SER A 153 -13.89 -11.89 9.52
N TYR A 154 -13.99 -12.11 8.21
CA TYR A 154 -14.92 -11.34 7.37
C TYR A 154 -16.32 -11.86 7.62
N ALA A 155 -17.26 -10.95 7.81
CA ALA A 155 -18.58 -11.25 8.32
C ALA A 155 -19.67 -11.15 7.25
N GLU A 156 -20.73 -11.92 7.44
CA GLU A 156 -21.98 -11.74 6.71
C GLU A 156 -22.43 -10.27 6.70
N GLY A 157 -22.85 -9.79 5.52
CA GLY A 157 -23.28 -8.42 5.31
C GLY A 157 -22.15 -7.41 5.10
N GLU A 158 -20.88 -7.81 5.23
CA GLU A 158 -19.75 -6.96 4.83
C GLU A 158 -19.60 -6.93 3.31
N VAL A 159 -19.30 -5.74 2.80
CA VAL A 159 -19.02 -5.52 1.36
C VAL A 159 -17.57 -5.10 1.21
N ILE A 160 -16.79 -5.92 0.52
CA ILE A 160 -15.37 -5.67 0.24
C ILE A 160 -15.17 -5.57 -1.28
N ASP A 161 -15.24 -4.35 -1.78
CA ASP A 161 -14.96 -3.96 -3.16
C ASP A 161 -13.53 -3.42 -3.28
N MET A 162 -12.56 -4.22 -2.82
CA MET A 162 -11.13 -3.88 -2.86
C MET A 162 -10.29 -5.13 -3.14
N PRO A 163 -9.29 -5.08 -4.04
CA PRO A 163 -8.39 -6.20 -4.21
C PRO A 163 -7.55 -6.39 -2.95
N ILE A 164 -7.57 -7.62 -2.40
CA ILE A 164 -6.90 -7.96 -1.14
C ILE A 164 -5.59 -8.67 -1.43
N HIS A 165 -4.57 -8.39 -0.64
CA HIS A 165 -3.36 -9.18 -0.54
C HIS A 165 -3.01 -9.45 0.92
N ILE A 166 -2.84 -10.72 1.27
CA ILE A 166 -2.50 -11.16 2.63
C ILE A 166 -1.19 -11.94 2.56
N ASN A 167 -0.19 -11.53 3.33
CA ASN A 167 1.03 -12.32 3.50
C ASN A 167 0.71 -13.66 4.19
N SER A 168 1.55 -14.68 3.95
CA SER A 168 1.44 -15.96 4.66
C SER A 168 1.73 -15.77 6.14
N PHE A 169 0.90 -16.35 7.00
CA PHE A 169 1.16 -16.43 8.44
C PHE A 169 1.74 -17.80 8.79
N GLY A 170 3.04 -17.85 9.09
CA GLY A 170 3.72 -19.12 9.40
C GLY A 170 4.16 -19.87 8.13
N ASP A 171 3.92 -21.18 8.10
CA ASP A 171 4.31 -22.03 6.97
C ASP A 171 3.24 -21.99 5.86
N PRO A 172 3.61 -21.66 4.60
CA PRO A 172 2.66 -21.64 3.48
C PRO A 172 1.86 -22.94 3.29
N GLU A 173 2.42 -24.09 3.67
CA GLU A 173 1.83 -25.42 3.49
C GLU A 173 1.27 -26.02 4.80
N ASP A 174 0.96 -25.17 5.77
CA ASP A 174 0.28 -25.59 7.01
C ASP A 174 -1.14 -26.15 6.74
N SER A 175 -1.89 -26.46 7.79
CA SER A 175 -3.26 -27.00 7.67
C SER A 175 -4.36 -25.94 7.82
N THR A 176 -4.01 -24.68 8.03
CA THR A 176 -4.94 -23.60 8.37
C THR A 176 -4.98 -22.54 7.29
N ARG A 177 -6.16 -21.95 7.07
CA ARG A 177 -6.28 -20.78 6.18
C ARG A 177 -5.86 -19.54 6.95
N ASP A 178 -5.21 -18.61 6.28
CA ASP A 178 -4.90 -17.29 6.82
C ASP A 178 -6.08 -16.33 6.68
N ILE A 179 -6.98 -16.56 5.72
CA ILE A 179 -8.25 -15.82 5.63
C ILE A 179 -9.39 -16.56 6.33
N HIS A 180 -10.12 -15.84 7.19
CA HIS A 180 -11.20 -16.38 7.99
C HIS A 180 -12.52 -15.71 7.62
N LEU A 181 -13.57 -16.51 7.47
CA LEU A 181 -14.91 -16.07 7.07
C LEU A 181 -15.93 -16.54 8.11
N SER A 182 -16.99 -15.75 8.29
CA SER A 182 -18.14 -16.05 9.15
C SER A 182 -19.41 -15.62 8.41
N GLY A 183 -20.19 -16.59 7.95
CA GLY A 183 -21.30 -16.37 7.00
C GLY A 183 -20.79 -15.99 5.61
N ASP A 184 -21.56 -15.18 4.87
CA ASP A 184 -21.35 -14.89 3.45
C ASP A 184 -20.97 -13.40 3.21
N PRO A 185 -19.72 -12.98 3.50
CA PRO A 185 -19.22 -11.67 3.11
C PRO A 185 -19.13 -11.56 1.58
N LEU A 186 -19.31 -10.35 1.06
CA LEU A 186 -19.28 -10.10 -0.38
C LEU A 186 -17.89 -9.60 -0.81
N PHE A 187 -17.11 -10.43 -1.49
CA PHE A 187 -15.84 -10.03 -2.12
C PHE A 187 -16.05 -9.73 -3.60
N LEU A 188 -16.01 -8.44 -3.96
CA LEU A 188 -16.25 -7.99 -5.34
C LEU A 188 -14.98 -7.84 -6.18
N ARG A 189 -13.81 -8.08 -5.58
CA ARG A 189 -12.51 -7.94 -6.24
C ARG A 189 -11.60 -9.13 -5.89
N PRO A 190 -10.54 -9.37 -6.67
CA PRO A 190 -9.70 -10.55 -6.47
C PRO A 190 -8.95 -10.55 -5.14
N VAL A 191 -8.72 -11.75 -4.59
CA VAL A 191 -7.94 -11.97 -3.36
C VAL A 191 -6.61 -12.63 -3.70
N SER A 192 -5.54 -12.16 -3.09
CA SER A 192 -4.18 -12.70 -3.25
C SER A 192 -3.63 -13.14 -1.91
N MET A 193 -3.11 -14.36 -1.85
CA MET A 193 -2.59 -14.99 -0.64
C MET A 193 -1.12 -15.34 -0.82
N GLY A 194 -0.32 -15.08 0.21
CA GLY A 194 1.07 -15.52 0.28
C GLY A 194 1.22 -17.02 0.57
N GLU A 195 0.21 -17.63 1.20
CA GLU A 195 0.18 -19.06 1.51
C GLU A 195 -0.19 -19.94 0.29
N SER A 196 -0.01 -21.25 0.44
CA SER A 196 -0.46 -22.26 -0.52
C SER A 196 -1.93 -22.62 -0.33
N ARG A 197 -2.61 -23.01 -1.41
CA ARG A 197 -3.96 -23.59 -1.35
C ARG A 197 -3.97 -24.93 -0.61
N TYR A 198 -2.90 -25.70 -0.78
CA TYR A 198 -2.80 -27.07 -0.27
C TYR A 198 -1.85 -27.13 0.91
N SER A 199 -2.18 -27.96 1.89
CA SER A 199 -1.22 -28.34 2.92
C SER A 199 -0.14 -29.26 2.33
N SER A 200 0.94 -29.49 3.09
CA SER A 200 2.01 -30.44 2.75
C SER A 200 1.50 -31.87 2.47
N GLY A 201 0.34 -32.24 3.03
CA GLY A 201 -0.33 -33.52 2.78
C GLY A 201 -1.28 -33.53 1.56
N GLY A 202 -1.38 -32.43 0.80
CA GLY A 202 -2.26 -32.28 -0.36
C GLY A 202 -3.71 -31.97 -0.02
N TYR A 203 -4.04 -31.64 1.23
CA TYR A 203 -5.38 -31.25 1.64
C TYR A 203 -5.69 -29.82 1.16
N ASP A 204 -6.80 -29.65 0.44
CA ASP A 204 -7.27 -28.34 -0.02
C ASP A 204 -7.91 -27.55 1.13
N LYS A 205 -7.18 -26.53 1.62
CA LYS A 205 -7.64 -25.69 2.74
C LYS A 205 -8.86 -24.84 2.37
N TYR A 206 -9.06 -24.60 1.08
CA TYR A 206 -10.00 -23.61 0.55
C TYR A 206 -11.26 -24.23 -0.07
N ALA A 207 -11.34 -25.55 -0.20
CA ALA A 207 -12.43 -26.24 -0.89
C ALA A 207 -13.84 -25.82 -0.42
N GLY A 208 -14.03 -25.49 0.86
CA GLY A 208 -15.32 -25.09 1.42
C GLY A 208 -15.63 -23.59 1.40
N VAL A 209 -14.74 -22.74 0.89
CA VAL A 209 -14.92 -21.27 0.87
C VAL A 209 -14.51 -20.61 -0.43
N ILE A 210 -13.98 -21.36 -1.39
CA ILE A 210 -13.46 -20.81 -2.65
C ILE A 210 -14.54 -20.07 -3.44
N ASP A 211 -15.79 -20.53 -3.34
CA ASP A 211 -16.95 -19.96 -4.02
C ASP A 211 -17.36 -18.59 -3.47
N VAL A 212 -16.86 -18.18 -2.30
CA VAL A 212 -17.12 -16.83 -1.74
C VAL A 212 -16.29 -15.75 -2.46
N PHE A 213 -15.28 -16.15 -3.24
CA PHE A 213 -14.40 -15.23 -3.98
C PHE A 213 -14.79 -15.15 -5.45
N ASP A 214 -15.84 -14.40 -5.77
CA ASP A 214 -16.43 -14.28 -7.12
C ASP A 214 -15.41 -13.92 -8.22
N ASN A 215 -14.42 -13.09 -7.87
CA ASN A 215 -13.38 -12.62 -8.81
C ASN A 215 -12.06 -13.39 -8.69
N GLY A 216 -12.10 -14.55 -8.03
CA GLY A 216 -10.98 -15.47 -7.88
C GLY A 216 -10.05 -15.17 -6.70
N ILE A 217 -9.33 -16.21 -6.32
CA ILE A 217 -8.29 -16.19 -5.29
C ILE A 217 -6.99 -16.75 -5.86
N TYR A 218 -5.88 -16.04 -5.66
CA TYR A 218 -4.54 -16.39 -6.14
C TYR A 218 -3.65 -16.76 -4.96
N PHE A 219 -2.85 -17.82 -5.07
CA PHE A 219 -1.99 -18.36 -4.00
C PHE A 219 -0.52 -18.17 -4.32
N ASN A 220 0.36 -18.39 -3.33
CA ASN A 220 1.82 -18.32 -3.47
C ASN A 220 2.30 -16.96 -4.02
N GLN A 221 1.63 -15.88 -3.62
CA GLN A 221 2.00 -14.54 -4.04
C GLN A 221 3.18 -14.02 -3.19
N PRO A 222 4.13 -13.25 -3.75
CA PRO A 222 5.22 -12.65 -2.97
C PRO A 222 4.68 -11.75 -1.85
N ALA A 223 5.32 -11.80 -0.67
CA ALA A 223 4.91 -11.01 0.47
C ALA A 223 5.02 -9.49 0.23
N SER A 224 4.02 -8.75 0.71
CA SER A 224 4.11 -7.30 0.91
C SER A 224 5.12 -6.96 2.01
N ARG A 225 5.84 -5.85 1.84
CA ARG A 225 6.85 -5.36 2.79
C ARG A 225 6.26 -4.50 3.90
N ILE A 226 4.94 -4.40 3.99
CA ILE A 226 4.27 -3.68 5.09
C ILE A 226 4.76 -4.16 6.46
N THR A 227 5.09 -5.44 6.60
CA THR A 227 5.64 -6.04 7.83
C THR A 227 7.09 -5.67 8.15
N ASP A 228 7.80 -4.98 7.25
CA ASP A 228 9.18 -4.54 7.49
C ASP A 228 9.20 -3.13 8.14
N PRO A 229 9.49 -3.04 9.45
CA PRO A 229 9.50 -1.76 10.16
C PRO A 229 10.57 -0.80 9.64
N VAL A 230 11.66 -1.31 9.04
CA VAL A 230 12.71 -0.46 8.46
C VAL A 230 12.17 0.28 7.25
N THR A 231 11.45 -0.43 6.37
CA THR A 231 10.84 0.17 5.18
C THR A 231 9.86 1.29 5.56
N VAL A 232 8.95 1.05 6.52
CA VAL A 232 7.99 2.07 6.96
C VAL A 232 8.70 3.27 7.56
N ARG A 233 9.72 3.04 8.41
CA ARG A 233 10.49 4.12 9.04
C ARG A 233 11.20 5.00 8.00
N GLN A 234 11.88 4.41 7.02
CA GLN A 234 12.59 5.18 5.98
C GLN A 234 11.64 6.08 5.18
N LYS A 235 10.44 5.58 4.84
CA LYS A 235 9.44 6.37 4.12
C LYS A 235 8.89 7.53 4.96
N VAL A 236 8.68 7.30 6.25
CA VAL A 236 8.28 8.36 7.21
C VAL A 236 9.40 9.38 7.41
N GLU A 237 10.66 8.97 7.47
CA GLU A 237 11.81 9.88 7.54
C GLU A 237 11.93 10.75 6.29
N ARG A 238 11.80 10.17 5.08
CA ARG A 238 11.75 10.93 3.83
C ARG A 238 10.57 11.92 3.80
N PHE A 239 9.40 11.50 4.29
CA PHE A 239 8.25 12.38 4.43
C PHE A 239 8.60 13.59 5.32
N ARG A 240 9.11 13.32 6.53
CA ARG A 240 9.55 14.35 7.47
C ARG A 240 10.52 15.32 6.80
N ASP A 241 11.51 14.79 6.10
CA ASP A 241 12.61 15.58 5.54
C ASP A 241 12.18 16.45 4.35
N SER A 242 11.13 16.05 3.62
CA SER A 242 10.54 16.83 2.52
C SER A 242 9.42 17.78 2.94
N THR A 243 8.79 17.59 4.10
CA THR A 243 7.72 18.49 4.60
C THR A 243 8.26 19.90 4.88
N ASP A 244 7.56 20.98 4.54
CA ASP A 244 7.98 22.33 4.95
C ASP A 244 8.10 22.42 6.49
N PRO A 245 9.21 22.92 7.06
CA PRO A 245 9.40 23.03 8.51
C PRO A 245 8.24 23.69 9.27
N ARG A 246 7.46 24.58 8.65
CA ARG A 246 6.27 25.21 9.25
C ARG A 246 5.15 24.23 9.56
N PHE A 247 5.13 23.08 8.89
CA PHE A 247 4.14 22.00 9.05
C PHE A 247 4.76 20.72 9.64
N ARG A 248 5.92 20.84 10.29
CA ARG A 248 6.53 19.80 11.12
C ARG A 248 6.26 20.12 12.59
N PHE A 249 5.54 19.23 13.29
CA PHE A 249 5.13 19.45 14.67
C PHE A 249 5.72 18.41 15.62
N THR A 250 6.07 18.83 16.82
CA THR A 250 6.46 17.96 17.94
C THR A 250 5.67 18.39 19.18
N PRO A 251 4.41 17.94 19.34
CA PRO A 251 3.55 18.37 20.43
C PRO A 251 4.08 17.91 21.79
N LYS A 252 3.75 18.63 22.88
CA LYS A 252 4.26 18.33 24.24
C LYS A 252 3.29 17.69 25.22
N GLY A 253 1.98 17.83 25.02
CA GLY A 253 0.96 17.18 25.88
C GLY A 253 0.92 17.72 27.32
N GLU A 254 0.78 19.03 27.50
CA GLU A 254 0.98 19.73 28.78
C GLU A 254 -0.23 19.73 29.73
N ALA A 255 -1.40 19.23 29.30
CA ALA A 255 -2.60 19.27 30.13
C ALA A 255 -2.50 18.35 31.35
N LYS A 256 -3.00 18.81 32.51
CA LYS A 256 -2.99 18.08 33.80
C LYS A 256 -4.07 16.98 33.88
N VAL A 257 -3.96 16.00 33.00
CA VAL A 257 -4.81 14.81 32.92
C VAL A 257 -4.02 13.54 33.21
N LYS A 258 -4.69 12.43 33.54
CA LYS A 258 -4.02 11.12 33.64
C LYS A 258 -3.57 10.68 32.23
N ASN A 259 -2.49 9.91 32.11
CA ASN A 259 -1.93 9.42 30.82
C ASN A 259 -2.03 10.44 29.67
N PRO A 260 -1.41 11.63 29.80
CA PRO A 260 -1.43 12.64 28.76
C PRO A 260 -0.65 12.15 27.54
N LEU A 261 -1.24 12.28 26.35
CA LEU A 261 -0.61 11.95 25.08
C LEU A 261 -0.45 13.22 24.23
N PRO A 262 0.78 13.62 23.89
CA PRO A 262 1.02 14.77 23.04
C PRO A 262 0.41 14.59 21.66
N THR A 263 -0.34 15.60 21.19
CA THR A 263 -1.18 15.48 20.00
C THR A 263 -1.26 16.79 19.22
N VAL A 264 -1.40 16.70 17.90
CA VAL A 264 -1.86 17.79 17.03
C VAL A 264 -3.30 17.51 16.60
N HIS A 265 -4.15 18.52 16.64
CA HIS A 265 -5.54 18.41 16.16
C HIS A 265 -5.68 19.10 14.80
N LEU A 266 -6.21 18.39 13.83
CA LEU A 266 -6.43 18.84 12.46
C LEU A 266 -7.94 18.85 12.15
N GLU A 267 -8.42 20.00 11.69
CA GLU A 267 -9.82 20.19 11.32
C GLU A 267 -9.89 20.71 9.89
N PHE A 268 -10.37 19.87 8.98
CA PHE A 268 -10.51 20.19 7.57
C PHE A 268 -11.86 20.84 7.30
N PHE A 269 -11.90 21.88 6.48
CA PHE A 269 -13.15 22.52 6.07
C PHE A 269 -12.97 23.28 4.76
N VAL A 270 -14.10 23.62 4.11
CA VAL A 270 -14.09 24.43 2.89
C VAL A 270 -14.70 25.80 3.17
N GLN A 271 -13.98 26.87 2.82
CA GLN A 271 -14.46 28.24 2.97
C GLN A 271 -14.23 29.01 1.68
N GLY A 272 -15.30 29.61 1.13
CA GLY A 272 -15.21 30.37 -0.12
C GLY A 272 -14.75 29.52 -1.32
N GLY A 273 -15.03 28.21 -1.29
CA GLY A 273 -14.58 27.26 -2.32
C GLY A 273 -13.11 26.83 -2.20
N VAL A 274 -12.37 27.29 -1.19
CA VAL A 274 -10.97 26.93 -0.93
C VAL A 274 -10.90 25.93 0.23
N GLY A 275 -10.09 24.88 0.08
CA GLY A 275 -9.81 23.92 1.15
C GLY A 275 -8.90 24.53 2.20
N LYS A 276 -9.29 24.41 3.47
CA LYS A 276 -8.56 24.95 4.61
C LYS A 276 -8.38 23.89 5.69
N ILE A 277 -7.36 24.13 6.51
CA ILE A 277 -7.04 23.32 7.67
C ILE A 277 -6.89 24.25 8.85
N ARG A 278 -7.63 24.00 9.93
CA ARG A 278 -7.31 24.57 11.23
C ARG A 278 -6.42 23.58 11.95
N ILE A 279 -5.22 24.04 12.31
CA ILE A 279 -4.20 23.24 12.98
C ILE A 279 -4.12 23.76 14.40
N THR A 280 -4.29 22.88 15.39
CA THR A 280 -4.02 23.19 16.80
C THR A 280 -2.88 22.30 17.28
N ASN A 281 -1.71 22.91 17.48
CA ASN A 281 -0.55 22.26 18.08
C ASN A 281 -0.72 22.15 19.61
N ASN A 282 0.12 21.32 20.23
CA ASN A 282 0.21 21.17 21.69
C ASN A 282 -1.11 20.75 22.38
N CYS A 283 -1.99 20.06 21.65
CA CYS A 283 -3.12 19.37 22.26
C CYS A 283 -2.63 18.21 23.13
N THR A 284 -3.47 17.83 24.10
CA THR A 284 -3.25 16.68 24.97
C THR A 284 -4.44 15.74 24.88
N VAL A 285 -4.24 14.54 24.38
CA VAL A 285 -5.22 13.45 24.48
C VAL A 285 -5.12 12.83 25.87
N ARG A 286 -6.25 12.69 26.55
CA ARG A 286 -6.40 11.83 27.72
C ARG A 286 -6.43 10.38 27.23
N GLY A 287 -5.31 9.66 27.39
CA GLY A 287 -5.20 8.28 26.96
C GLY A 287 -5.85 7.29 27.93
N PHE A 288 -6.59 6.32 27.44
CA PHE A 288 -7.17 5.24 28.27
C PHE A 288 -6.65 3.88 27.84
N ARG A 289 -6.50 2.94 28.76
CA ARG A 289 -6.05 1.58 28.43
C ARG A 289 -6.57 0.60 29.45
N GLN A 290 -7.06 -0.54 28.97
CA GLN A 290 -7.43 -1.66 29.84
C GLN A 290 -6.23 -2.22 30.59
N ASP A 291 -6.50 -2.75 31.78
CA ASP A 291 -5.50 -3.40 32.63
C ASP A 291 -5.24 -4.86 32.23
N ARG A 292 -6.13 -5.48 31.44
CA ARG A 292 -6.06 -6.90 31.03
C ARG A 292 -6.20 -7.08 29.53
N ASP A 293 -5.48 -8.07 29.00
CA ASP A 293 -5.48 -8.41 27.57
C ASP A 293 -6.85 -8.89 27.08
N GLU A 294 -7.56 -9.68 27.89
CA GLU A 294 -8.88 -10.23 27.55
C GLU A 294 -10.01 -9.18 27.47
N ARG A 295 -9.74 -7.91 27.78
CA ARG A 295 -10.72 -6.81 27.84
C ARG A 295 -10.63 -5.82 26.69
N THR A 296 -9.69 -6.00 25.75
CA THR A 296 -9.43 -5.03 24.69
C THR A 296 -8.90 -5.70 23.43
N TRP A 297 -9.16 -5.11 22.26
CA TRP A 297 -8.50 -5.45 20.99
C TRP A 297 -7.44 -4.42 20.59
N ASP A 298 -7.19 -3.43 21.45
CA ASP A 298 -6.37 -2.25 21.17
C ASP A 298 -4.90 -2.54 21.44
N PHE A 299 -4.30 -3.24 20.48
CA PHE A 299 -2.90 -3.60 20.47
C PHE A 299 -2.19 -3.01 19.25
N LYS A 300 -0.89 -2.80 19.42
CA LYS A 300 0.05 -2.51 18.35
C LYS A 300 1.27 -3.43 18.48
N ILE A 301 2.08 -3.50 17.44
CA ILE A 301 3.41 -4.08 17.47
C ILE A 301 4.23 -3.33 18.51
N LYS A 302 4.99 -4.10 19.29
CA LYS A 302 5.94 -3.53 20.23
C LYS A 302 7.15 -3.00 19.47
N ASP A 303 7.52 -1.76 19.76
CA ASP A 303 8.66 -1.11 19.10
C ASP A 303 9.94 -1.96 19.25
N GLY A 304 10.59 -2.23 18.12
CA GLY A 304 11.82 -3.04 18.05
C GLY A 304 11.61 -4.56 18.02
N ASP A 305 10.39 -5.08 18.21
CA ASP A 305 10.10 -6.52 18.14
C ASP A 305 8.77 -6.80 17.41
N PRO A 306 8.80 -7.08 16.09
CA PRO A 306 7.61 -7.35 15.30
C PRO A 306 6.86 -8.63 15.69
N SER A 307 7.45 -9.49 16.55
CA SER A 307 6.82 -10.70 17.07
C SER A 307 6.04 -10.48 18.36
N LYS A 308 6.14 -9.29 18.94
CA LYS A 308 5.49 -8.93 20.21
C LYS A 308 4.50 -7.80 20.01
N PHE A 309 3.51 -7.79 20.89
CA PHE A 309 2.44 -6.81 20.89
C PHE A 309 2.33 -6.14 22.24
N GLU A 310 1.88 -4.89 22.23
CA GLU A 310 1.58 -4.15 23.44
C GLU A 310 0.25 -3.41 23.33
N ARG A 311 -0.44 -3.28 24.46
CA ARG A 311 -1.63 -2.43 24.55
C ARG A 311 -1.18 -0.97 24.50
N TYR A 312 -1.75 -0.20 23.58
CA TYR A 312 -1.54 1.24 23.53
C TYR A 312 -2.66 1.98 24.28
N TYR A 313 -2.46 3.28 24.51
CA TYR A 313 -3.51 4.13 25.07
C TYR A 313 -4.46 4.56 23.96
N ILE A 314 -5.73 4.13 24.03
CA ILE A 314 -6.80 4.57 23.16
C ILE A 314 -7.20 6.01 23.46
N TYR A 315 -7.84 6.66 22.50
CA TYR A 315 -8.40 7.99 22.66
C TYR A 315 -9.56 7.96 23.66
N ALA A 316 -9.58 8.91 24.61
CA ALA A 316 -10.77 9.16 25.42
C ALA A 316 -11.40 10.54 25.14
N TYR A 317 -10.60 11.59 25.30
CA TYR A 317 -10.91 12.95 24.87
C TYR A 317 -9.61 13.72 24.69
N HIS A 318 -9.67 14.91 24.09
CA HIS A 318 -8.51 15.78 24.04
C HIS A 318 -8.82 17.20 24.49
N LEU A 319 -7.76 17.87 24.93
CA LEU A 319 -7.77 19.23 25.42
C LEU A 319 -6.82 20.07 24.58
N ARG A 320 -7.21 21.32 24.32
CA ARG A 320 -6.32 22.34 23.76
C ARG A 320 -5.95 23.38 24.81
N PRO A 321 -4.79 24.05 24.70
CA PRO A 321 -4.52 25.25 25.50
C PRO A 321 -5.64 26.27 25.33
N LYS A 322 -6.08 26.90 26.42
CA LYS A 322 -7.16 27.89 26.38
C LYS A 322 -6.81 29.08 25.47
N GLU A 323 -5.57 29.53 25.56
CA GLU A 323 -5.07 30.69 24.81
C GLU A 323 -4.41 30.29 23.47
N ALA A 324 -4.73 29.11 22.92
CA ALA A 324 -4.06 28.57 21.72
C ALA A 324 -4.17 29.50 20.50
N ASP A 325 -5.27 30.23 20.36
CA ASP A 325 -5.45 31.20 19.27
C ASP A 325 -4.54 32.44 19.47
N ASP A 326 -4.34 32.88 20.72
CA ASP A 326 -3.51 34.04 21.07
C ASP A 326 -2.00 33.75 21.04
N THR A 327 -1.60 32.52 21.39
CA THR A 327 -0.18 32.08 21.36
C THR A 327 0.29 31.70 19.96
N GLY A 328 -0.64 31.56 19.00
CA GLY A 328 -0.36 31.04 17.66
C GLY A 328 -0.19 29.52 17.61
N ASP A 329 -0.49 28.80 18.71
CA ASP A 329 -0.56 27.34 18.70
C ASP A 329 -1.71 26.82 17.83
N ARG A 330 -2.74 27.66 17.62
CA ARG A 330 -3.87 27.39 16.74
C ARG A 330 -3.95 28.42 15.62
N PHE A 331 -4.00 27.95 14.39
CA PHE A 331 -4.07 28.80 13.22
C PHE A 331 -4.74 28.09 12.05
N VAL A 332 -5.12 28.87 11.03
CA VAL A 332 -5.78 28.38 9.81
C VAL A 332 -4.88 28.65 8.62
N VAL A 333 -4.71 27.64 7.77
CA VAL A 333 -4.00 27.74 6.48
C VAL A 333 -4.85 27.20 5.35
N ASN A 334 -4.54 27.60 4.11
CA ASN A 334 -5.06 26.90 2.95
C ASN A 334 -4.33 25.56 2.81
N VAL A 335 -5.01 24.55 2.29
CA VAL A 335 -4.38 23.25 2.01
C VAL A 335 -3.18 23.42 1.08
N GLU A 336 -3.26 24.30 0.09
CA GLU A 336 -2.18 24.62 -0.85
C GLU A 336 -0.95 25.24 -0.19
N ASP A 337 -1.08 25.91 0.96
CA ASP A 337 0.07 26.49 1.67
C ASP A 337 1.02 25.39 2.19
N THR A 338 0.53 24.16 2.31
CA THR A 338 1.28 22.97 2.75
C THR A 338 2.00 22.26 1.60
N TYR A 339 1.85 22.73 0.35
CA TYR A 339 2.33 22.01 -0.82
C TYR A 339 3.84 22.08 -0.93
N VAL A 340 4.44 20.92 -1.19
CA VAL A 340 5.87 20.79 -1.50
C VAL A 340 6.06 20.00 -2.79
N THR A 341 7.11 20.34 -3.52
CA THR A 341 7.62 19.57 -4.65
C THR A 341 8.88 18.85 -4.21
N GLN A 342 8.95 17.54 -4.45
CA GLN A 342 10.18 16.77 -4.27
C GLN A 342 10.91 16.60 -5.59
N THR A 343 12.23 16.65 -5.52
CA THR A 343 13.15 16.49 -6.66
C THR A 343 14.03 15.27 -6.43
N PHE A 344 14.09 14.38 -7.42
CA PHE A 344 14.95 13.20 -7.45
C PHE A 344 15.83 13.28 -8.70
N GLY A 345 17.11 13.58 -8.53
CA GLY A 345 17.99 13.94 -9.65
C GLY A 345 17.49 15.18 -10.40
N GLN A 346 17.06 15.01 -11.66
CA GLN A 346 16.48 16.08 -12.49
C GLN A 346 14.94 16.01 -12.61
N ILE A 347 14.31 15.06 -11.92
CA ILE A 347 12.88 14.78 -12.05
C ILE A 347 12.14 15.33 -10.83
N GLU A 348 11.05 16.05 -11.07
CA GLU A 348 10.20 16.61 -10.02
C GLU A 348 8.85 15.90 -9.95
N THR A 349 8.32 15.82 -8.74
CA THR A 349 6.96 15.36 -8.46
C THR A 349 5.95 16.49 -8.67
N GLU A 350 4.68 16.16 -8.90
CA GLU A 350 3.62 17.16 -8.78
C GLU A 350 3.58 17.70 -7.33
N PRO A 351 3.30 19.00 -7.11
CA PRO A 351 3.16 19.55 -5.77
C PRO A 351 1.99 18.91 -5.02
N GLY A 352 2.13 18.78 -3.70
CA GLY A 352 0.99 18.50 -2.85
C GLY A 352 1.30 18.54 -1.37
N GLY A 353 0.23 18.59 -0.59
CA GLY A 353 0.25 18.98 0.81
C GLY A 353 0.91 17.95 1.71
N GLN A 354 1.72 18.43 2.65
CA GLN A 354 2.35 17.58 3.65
C GLN A 354 2.26 18.18 5.05
N ILE A 355 1.84 17.35 6.00
CA ILE A 355 1.92 17.65 7.44
C ILE A 355 2.61 16.47 8.12
N TYR A 356 3.66 16.75 8.87
CA TYR A 356 4.37 15.76 9.67
C TYR A 356 4.21 16.06 11.16
N VAL A 357 3.89 15.03 11.95
CA VAL A 357 3.75 15.12 13.39
C VAL A 357 4.60 14.06 14.06
N ASP A 358 5.59 14.49 14.83
CA ASP A 358 6.33 13.64 15.76
C ASP A 358 5.53 13.44 17.05
N GLY A 359 4.47 12.65 16.96
CA GLY A 359 3.48 12.44 18.00
C GLY A 359 2.18 11.90 17.42
N ASN A 360 1.07 12.16 18.12
CA ASN A 360 -0.25 11.69 17.70
C ASN A 360 -1.03 12.78 16.95
N VAL A 361 -2.02 12.36 16.18
CA VAL A 361 -2.91 13.27 15.44
C VAL A 361 -4.36 12.92 15.72
N VAL A 362 -5.19 13.93 15.93
CA VAL A 362 -6.65 13.81 15.89
C VAL A 362 -7.13 14.51 14.62
N ILE A 363 -7.99 13.85 13.86
CA ILE A 363 -8.62 14.43 12.66
C ILE A 363 -10.13 14.35 12.81
N GLY A 364 -10.80 15.49 12.70
CA GLY A 364 -12.25 15.60 12.81
C GLY A 364 -12.65 16.73 13.74
N SER A 365 -13.80 17.35 13.53
CA SER A 365 -14.29 18.46 14.34
C SER A 365 -15.70 18.21 14.88
N GLY A 366 -15.95 18.65 16.10
CA GLY A 366 -17.30 18.84 16.65
C GLY A 366 -17.63 20.33 16.84
N ASP A 367 -16.82 21.23 16.29
CA ASP A 367 -16.93 22.67 16.46
C ASP A 367 -17.88 23.27 15.43
N ILE A 368 -19.12 23.50 15.86
CA ILE A 368 -20.18 24.10 15.04
C ILE A 368 -19.87 25.54 14.58
N THR A 369 -18.81 26.17 15.09
CA THR A 369 -18.40 27.53 14.67
C THR A 369 -17.49 27.52 13.44
N LEU A 370 -16.93 26.36 13.05
CA LEU A 370 -16.17 26.25 11.81
C LEU A 370 -17.06 26.47 10.58
N PRO A 371 -16.55 27.14 9.53
CA PRO A 371 -17.27 27.26 8.28
C PRO A 371 -17.63 25.89 7.70
N SER A 372 -18.85 25.75 7.19
CA SER A 372 -19.29 24.55 6.48
C SER A 372 -18.89 24.57 4.99
N PRO A 373 -18.66 23.41 4.37
CA PRO A 373 -18.68 22.07 4.98
C PRO A 373 -17.44 21.78 5.85
N GLN A 374 -17.66 21.12 6.99
CA GLN A 374 -16.63 20.64 7.93
C GLN A 374 -16.29 19.18 7.65
N ASP A 375 -15.09 18.76 8.06
CA ASP A 375 -14.55 17.41 7.85
C ASP A 375 -14.52 16.99 6.37
N VAL A 376 -14.33 18.01 5.52
CA VAL A 376 -14.19 17.87 4.07
C VAL A 376 -12.82 18.36 3.64
N VAL A 377 -12.07 17.48 2.97
CA VAL A 377 -10.76 17.79 2.38
C VAL A 377 -10.96 18.29 0.95
N LYS A 378 -10.41 19.47 0.66
CA LYS A 378 -10.30 20.00 -0.70
C LYS A 378 -8.85 20.34 -1.00
N GLY A 379 -8.29 19.71 -2.01
CA GLY A 379 -6.86 19.64 -2.30
C GLY A 379 -6.31 18.22 -2.14
N ARG A 380 -4.99 18.09 -2.33
CA ARG A 380 -4.24 16.83 -2.19
C ARG A 380 -3.32 16.98 -0.99
N ILE A 381 -3.50 16.17 0.04
CA ILE A 381 -2.70 16.27 1.27
C ILE A 381 -2.44 14.91 1.90
N THR A 382 -1.24 14.76 2.45
CA THR A 382 -0.88 13.62 3.31
C THR A 382 -0.52 14.10 4.71
N VAL A 383 -1.04 13.37 5.70
CA VAL A 383 -0.71 13.57 7.12
C VAL A 383 0.06 12.34 7.61
N THR A 384 1.26 12.58 8.13
CA THR A 384 2.13 11.53 8.66
C THR A 384 2.36 11.74 10.15
N ALA A 385 2.20 10.67 10.93
CA ALA A 385 2.38 10.65 12.38
C ALA A 385 3.38 9.56 12.81
N SER A 386 4.35 9.90 13.67
CA SER A 386 5.19 8.89 14.35
C SER A 386 4.40 8.12 15.43
N GLY A 387 3.29 8.67 15.91
CA GLY A 387 2.34 8.02 16.82
C GLY A 387 1.08 7.50 16.13
N ASN A 388 -0.05 7.67 16.80
CA ASN A 388 -1.37 7.25 16.32
C ASN A 388 -2.07 8.37 15.55
N ILE A 389 -2.94 8.00 14.61
CA ILE A 389 -3.93 8.90 14.00
C ILE A 389 -5.32 8.46 14.42
N TRP A 390 -6.06 9.38 15.03
CA TRP A 390 -7.42 9.18 15.50
C TRP A 390 -8.41 9.90 14.60
N ILE A 391 -9.34 9.14 14.02
CA ILE A 391 -10.45 9.64 13.22
C ILE A 391 -11.62 9.89 14.15
N ALA A 392 -11.96 11.17 14.31
CA ALA A 392 -12.88 11.70 15.30
C ALA A 392 -14.21 12.19 14.73
N ASP A 393 -14.37 12.14 13.41
CA ASP A 393 -15.65 12.29 12.69
C ASP A 393 -15.54 11.57 11.31
N SER A 394 -16.59 11.63 10.50
CA SER A 394 -16.51 11.24 9.08
C SER A 394 -15.62 12.23 8.34
N ILE A 395 -14.69 11.74 7.53
CA ILE A 395 -13.80 12.58 6.73
C ILE A 395 -14.01 12.23 5.26
N THR A 396 -14.43 13.22 4.48
CA THR A 396 -14.73 13.06 3.06
C THR A 396 -13.93 14.03 2.21
N VAL A 397 -13.88 13.82 0.90
CA VAL A 397 -13.27 14.76 -0.04
C VAL A 397 -14.34 15.62 -0.74
N ASP A 398 -14.02 16.87 -1.06
CA ASP A 398 -14.89 17.76 -1.85
C ASP A 398 -14.98 17.29 -3.31
N GLY A 399 -15.89 17.84 -4.11
CA GLY A 399 -15.89 17.70 -5.57
C GLY A 399 -16.85 16.65 -6.16
N PRO A 400 -16.65 16.28 -7.45
CA PRO A 400 -17.53 15.36 -8.19
C PRO A 400 -17.65 13.98 -7.54
N ARG A 401 -18.85 13.40 -7.63
CA ARG A 401 -19.19 12.09 -7.06
C ARG A 401 -20.05 11.28 -8.02
N ASP A 402 -19.84 9.97 -8.00
CA ASP A 402 -20.64 9.00 -8.72
C ASP A 402 -21.98 8.74 -8.02
N ALA A 403 -22.88 8.01 -8.67
CA ALA A 403 -24.22 7.73 -8.15
C ALA A 403 -24.22 6.93 -6.83
N ASP A 404 -23.18 6.15 -6.57
CA ASP A 404 -22.95 5.40 -5.32
C ASP A 404 -22.29 6.27 -4.22
N GLY A 405 -22.08 7.55 -4.52
CA GLY A 405 -21.49 8.56 -3.66
C GLY A 405 -19.97 8.50 -3.57
N LYS A 406 -19.28 7.57 -4.25
CA LYS A 406 -17.82 7.55 -4.30
C LYS A 406 -17.29 8.80 -5.03
N PRO A 407 -16.08 9.28 -4.70
CA PRO A 407 -15.43 10.29 -5.52
C PRO A 407 -15.26 9.80 -6.97
N SER A 408 -15.72 10.60 -7.94
CA SER A 408 -15.61 10.26 -9.37
C SER A 408 -14.15 10.27 -9.82
N ALA A 409 -13.82 9.56 -10.90
CA ALA A 409 -12.46 9.46 -11.43
C ALA A 409 -11.78 10.82 -11.75
N ASP A 410 -12.57 11.85 -12.05
CA ASP A 410 -12.12 13.22 -12.32
C ASP A 410 -12.02 14.12 -11.07
N ASN A 411 -12.39 13.60 -9.89
CA ASN A 411 -12.27 14.34 -8.64
C ASN A 411 -10.77 14.48 -8.26
N PRO A 412 -10.25 15.70 -8.08
CA PRO A 412 -8.82 15.92 -7.84
C PRO A 412 -8.40 15.79 -6.37
N ASN A 413 -9.37 15.66 -5.45
CA ASN A 413 -9.13 15.76 -4.02
C ASN A 413 -8.77 14.41 -3.42
N VAL A 414 -7.73 14.39 -2.58
CA VAL A 414 -7.12 13.17 -2.04
C VAL A 414 -6.58 13.43 -0.63
N LEU A 415 -6.85 12.48 0.29
CA LEU A 415 -6.27 12.44 1.63
C LEU A 415 -5.42 11.17 1.81
N GLY A 416 -4.17 11.34 2.21
CA GLY A 416 -3.29 10.25 2.65
C GLY A 416 -3.05 10.30 4.15
N LEU A 417 -3.11 9.16 4.82
CA LEU A 417 -2.85 9.03 6.26
C LEU A 417 -1.78 7.95 6.50
N VAL A 418 -0.69 8.34 7.13
CA VAL A 418 0.43 7.44 7.45
C VAL A 418 0.71 7.48 8.94
N ALA A 419 0.63 6.35 9.63
CA ALA A 419 0.94 6.24 11.05
C ALA A 419 1.97 5.14 11.31
N GLN A 420 3.02 5.45 12.08
CA GLN A 420 3.90 4.42 12.63
C GLN A 420 3.26 3.67 13.80
N GLY A 421 2.25 4.26 14.46
CA GLY A 421 1.40 3.59 15.44
C GLY A 421 0.19 2.92 14.78
N VAL A 422 -1.01 3.35 15.16
CA VAL A 422 -2.28 2.87 14.59
C VAL A 422 -3.06 4.00 13.91
N ILE A 423 -3.98 3.65 13.01
CA ILE A 423 -5.02 4.55 12.54
C ILE A 423 -6.37 3.98 12.98
N LYS A 424 -7.13 4.74 13.77
CA LYS A 424 -8.37 4.25 14.39
C LYS A 424 -9.50 5.25 14.37
N VAL A 425 -10.71 4.75 14.16
CA VAL A 425 -11.95 5.45 14.47
C VAL A 425 -12.18 5.40 15.98
N ILE A 426 -12.28 6.55 16.62
CA ILE A 426 -12.40 6.65 18.08
C ILE A 426 -13.83 6.33 18.55
N ASP A 427 -13.96 6.05 19.83
CA ASP A 427 -15.25 6.15 20.54
C ASP A 427 -15.38 7.52 21.21
N PRO A 428 -16.20 8.46 20.68
CA PRO A 428 -16.37 9.78 21.29
C PRO A 428 -17.20 9.73 22.58
N GLY A 429 -17.81 8.58 22.92
CA GLY A 429 -18.53 8.33 24.16
C GLY A 429 -17.61 8.05 25.35
N MET A 430 -16.31 7.84 25.13
CA MET A 430 -15.34 7.51 26.16
C MET A 430 -15.34 8.39 27.42
N PRO A 431 -15.55 9.72 27.34
CA PRO A 431 -15.59 10.58 28.52
C PRO A 431 -16.78 10.31 29.45
N ASP A 432 -17.81 9.63 28.96
CA ASP A 432 -19.03 9.29 29.71
C ASP A 432 -18.83 8.08 30.65
N TYR A 433 -17.78 7.29 30.46
CA TYR A 433 -17.56 6.14 31.31
C TYR A 433 -16.92 6.54 32.64
N SER A 434 -17.46 5.98 33.73
CA SER A 434 -16.96 6.18 35.09
C SER A 434 -15.55 5.66 35.34
N TYR A 435 -15.10 4.71 34.52
CA TYR A 435 -13.72 4.23 34.56
C TYR A 435 -12.74 5.12 33.80
N VAL A 436 -13.22 6.13 33.06
CA VAL A 436 -12.40 7.17 32.45
C VAL A 436 -12.34 8.37 33.38
N ASP A 437 -13.40 9.19 33.40
CA ASP A 437 -13.51 10.39 34.24
C ASP A 437 -14.97 10.83 34.52
N ASP A 438 -16.02 10.13 34.01
CA ASP A 438 -17.47 10.51 34.00
C ASP A 438 -17.82 11.84 33.28
N THR A 439 -16.88 12.76 33.25
CA THR A 439 -16.95 14.07 32.62
C THR A 439 -15.52 14.49 32.24
N PRO A 440 -15.28 14.98 31.02
CA PRO A 440 -13.94 15.37 30.63
C PRO A 440 -13.44 16.55 31.47
N LYS A 441 -12.17 16.53 31.82
CA LYS A 441 -11.51 17.70 32.43
C LYS A 441 -11.52 18.87 31.45
N GLY A 442 -11.55 20.10 31.96
CA GLY A 442 -11.58 21.29 31.10
C GLY A 442 -12.91 21.50 30.37
N TRP A 443 -13.95 20.75 30.72
CA TRP A 443 -15.33 21.01 30.29
C TRP A 443 -16.08 21.79 31.37
N ASP A 444 -16.85 22.77 30.95
CA ASP A 444 -17.76 23.51 31.81
C ASP A 444 -19.09 23.72 31.09
N LYS A 445 -20.19 23.29 31.72
CA LYS A 445 -21.54 23.36 31.15
C LYS A 445 -21.99 24.81 30.89
N ASP A 446 -21.48 25.75 31.68
CA ASP A 446 -21.83 27.17 31.63
C ASP A 446 -20.85 27.94 30.73
N GLY A 447 -19.84 27.25 30.16
CA GLY A 447 -18.80 27.85 29.33
C GLY A 447 -17.77 28.68 30.11
N ASP A 448 -17.76 28.60 31.45
CA ASP A 448 -16.79 29.29 32.29
C ASP A 448 -15.49 28.47 32.42
N TYR A 449 -14.52 28.84 31.61
CA TYR A 449 -13.18 28.25 31.62
C TYR A 449 -12.16 29.06 32.42
N SER A 450 -12.57 29.90 33.37
CA SER A 450 -11.66 30.72 34.20
C SER A 450 -10.70 29.88 35.05
N LYS A 451 -11.12 28.68 35.45
CA LYS A 451 -10.34 27.74 36.29
C LYS A 451 -9.43 26.78 35.52
N TYR A 452 -9.41 26.83 34.19
CA TYR A 452 -8.70 25.87 33.37
C TYR A 452 -7.70 26.54 32.43
N ASP A 453 -6.47 26.03 32.42
CA ASP A 453 -5.44 26.41 31.44
C ASP A 453 -5.66 25.71 30.08
N HIS A 454 -6.45 24.63 30.08
CA HIS A 454 -6.75 23.81 28.91
C HIS A 454 -8.25 23.48 28.86
N ILE A 455 -8.83 23.52 27.67
CA ILE A 455 -10.27 23.33 27.47
C ILE A 455 -10.56 22.10 26.62
N TYR A 456 -11.68 21.44 26.94
CA TYR A 456 -12.17 20.30 26.19
C TYR A 456 -12.53 20.70 24.75
N VAL A 457 -12.12 19.87 23.80
CA VAL A 457 -12.43 20.05 22.38
C VAL A 457 -13.43 18.98 21.95
N PRO A 458 -14.65 19.37 21.55
CA PRO A 458 -15.66 18.42 21.10
C PRO A 458 -15.31 17.82 19.74
N VAL A 459 -15.67 16.55 19.56
CA VAL A 459 -15.57 15.80 18.31
C VAL A 459 -16.84 14.98 18.10
N GLY A 460 -17.16 14.65 16.86
CA GLY A 460 -18.38 13.92 16.55
C GLY A 460 -19.64 14.77 16.69
N LEU A 461 -20.77 14.11 16.43
CA LEU A 461 -22.09 14.68 16.54
C LEU A 461 -22.56 14.73 17.99
N ASN A 462 -23.30 15.79 18.30
CA ASN A 462 -23.99 15.92 19.58
C ASN A 462 -25.13 14.89 19.71
N ASP A 463 -25.26 14.28 20.88
CA ASP A 463 -26.39 13.43 21.19
C ASP A 463 -27.71 14.21 21.19
N VAL A 464 -28.76 13.55 20.66
CA VAL A 464 -30.11 14.10 20.66
C VAL A 464 -30.55 14.37 22.10
N GLY A 465 -31.03 15.60 22.36
CA GLY A 465 -31.53 16.00 23.68
C GLY A 465 -30.49 16.65 24.59
N TYR A 466 -29.23 16.77 24.16
CA TYR A 466 -28.19 17.49 24.92
C TYR A 466 -27.82 18.84 24.26
N PRO A 467 -27.29 19.82 25.01
CA PRO A 467 -26.82 21.09 24.45
C PRO A 467 -25.61 20.91 23.51
N PRO A 468 -25.44 21.73 22.46
CA PRO A 468 -24.31 21.59 21.52
C PRO A 468 -22.90 21.70 22.13
N SER A 469 -22.77 22.25 23.35
CA SER A 469 -21.50 22.36 24.09
C SER A 469 -21.18 21.14 24.98
N THR A 470 -22.04 20.12 24.98
CA THR A 470 -21.85 18.92 25.82
C THR A 470 -20.75 18.00 25.28
N TYR A 471 -20.25 17.15 26.18
CA TYR A 471 -19.34 16.04 25.88
C TYR A 471 -20.07 14.73 25.51
N LYS A 472 -21.41 14.73 25.55
CA LYS A 472 -22.25 13.59 25.12
C LYS A 472 -22.30 13.54 23.60
N ARG A 473 -21.48 12.67 23.01
CA ARG A 473 -21.23 12.60 21.56
C ARG A 473 -21.36 11.20 21.01
N HIS A 474 -21.61 11.08 19.72
CA HIS A 474 -21.55 9.86 18.91
C HIS A 474 -20.97 10.18 17.52
N LEU A 475 -20.47 9.18 16.78
CA LEU A 475 -20.07 9.39 15.38
C LEU A 475 -21.27 9.22 14.45
N PRO A 476 -21.23 9.80 13.23
CA PRO A 476 -22.26 9.55 12.23
C PRO A 476 -22.42 8.05 11.92
N ASP A 477 -23.65 7.63 11.58
CA ASP A 477 -23.92 6.34 10.95
C ASP A 477 -24.58 6.59 9.57
N PRO A 478 -23.90 6.26 8.46
CA PRO A 478 -22.57 5.64 8.41
C PRO A 478 -21.46 6.63 8.83
N THR A 479 -20.40 6.11 9.45
CA THR A 479 -19.13 6.83 9.56
C THR A 479 -18.38 6.61 8.24
N VAL A 480 -18.02 7.69 7.54
CA VAL A 480 -17.37 7.61 6.22
C VAL A 480 -15.94 8.13 6.31
N VAL A 481 -14.98 7.38 5.77
CA VAL A 481 -13.58 7.80 5.64
C VAL A 481 -13.15 7.64 4.19
N GLU A 482 -12.68 8.73 3.58
CA GLU A 482 -12.19 8.77 2.21
C GLU A 482 -10.69 9.10 2.20
N ALA A 483 -9.84 8.06 2.25
CA ALA A 483 -8.38 8.22 2.39
C ALA A 483 -7.60 6.98 1.97
N ALA A 484 -6.33 7.15 1.56
CA ALA A 484 -5.36 6.05 1.60
C ALA A 484 -4.76 5.94 3.00
N LEU A 485 -4.70 4.73 3.53
CA LEU A 485 -4.23 4.44 4.87
C LEU A 485 -2.97 3.58 4.81
N THR A 486 -1.91 4.00 5.50
CA THR A 486 -0.72 3.18 5.74
C THR A 486 -0.45 3.11 7.24
N VAL A 487 -0.57 1.91 7.82
CA VAL A 487 -0.51 1.65 9.27
C VAL A 487 0.67 0.74 9.59
N GLY A 488 1.76 1.32 10.05
CA GLY A 488 3.05 0.65 10.29
C GLY A 488 3.18 -0.10 11.61
N GLY A 489 2.44 0.30 12.64
CA GLY A 489 2.53 -0.28 13.98
C GLY A 489 1.38 -1.19 14.33
N GLY A 490 0.30 -1.22 13.55
CA GLY A 490 -0.87 -2.03 13.84
C GLY A 490 -1.82 -2.08 12.66
N GLY A 491 -3.10 -1.81 12.93
CA GLY A 491 -4.15 -1.97 11.94
C GLY A 491 -5.19 -0.86 11.93
N TRP A 492 -5.81 -0.68 10.77
CA TRP A 492 -6.98 0.15 10.58
C TRP A 492 -8.19 -0.46 11.29
N GLY A 493 -8.90 0.30 12.10
CA GLY A 493 -10.14 -0.19 12.70
C GLY A 493 -10.80 0.79 13.66
N ALA A 494 -11.59 0.27 14.60
CA ALA A 494 -12.22 1.06 15.66
C ALA A 494 -11.57 0.78 17.02
N GLU A 495 -11.60 1.78 17.90
CA GLU A 495 -11.20 1.65 19.30
C GLU A 495 -12.40 1.27 20.19
N ASN A 496 -12.08 0.73 21.36
CA ASN A 496 -13.06 0.36 22.40
C ASN A 496 -14.11 -0.68 21.93
N VAL A 497 -13.81 -1.44 20.87
CA VAL A 497 -14.67 -2.55 20.44
C VAL A 497 -14.73 -3.58 21.56
N LYS A 498 -15.94 -3.97 21.94
CA LYS A 498 -16.21 -4.87 23.06
C LYS A 498 -15.40 -6.16 22.95
N ARG A 499 -14.78 -6.56 24.07
CA ARG A 499 -14.15 -7.86 24.22
C ARG A 499 -14.58 -8.50 25.54
N ASN A 500 -15.18 -9.68 25.44
CA ASN A 500 -15.79 -10.38 26.58
C ASN A 500 -16.86 -9.51 27.29
N TYR A 501 -16.63 -9.17 28.56
CA TYR A 501 -17.55 -8.40 29.41
C TYR A 501 -17.20 -6.92 29.51
N TYR A 502 -16.13 -6.46 28.85
CA TYR A 502 -15.63 -5.10 28.96
C TYR A 502 -15.57 -4.40 27.61
N GLY A 503 -15.63 -3.08 27.67
CA GLY A 503 -15.60 -2.18 26.54
C GLY A 503 -16.99 -2.04 25.95
N GLY A 504 -17.01 -1.45 24.78
CA GLY A 504 -18.22 -1.24 24.04
C GLY A 504 -18.23 0.17 23.53
N ARG A 505 -18.07 0.31 22.22
CA ARG A 505 -18.16 1.58 21.54
C ARG A 505 -19.59 2.13 21.69
N LYS A 506 -19.70 3.45 21.76
CA LYS A 506 -21.00 4.10 21.70
C LYS A 506 -21.53 4.16 20.26
N GLU A 507 -22.52 3.33 19.98
CA GLU A 507 -23.21 3.29 18.68
C GLU A 507 -24.35 4.28 18.59
N LYS A 508 -24.61 4.78 17.37
CA LYS A 508 -25.76 5.61 17.05
C LYS A 508 -27.02 4.78 16.79
N SER A 509 -26.91 3.71 15.98
CA SER A 509 -28.07 3.06 15.37
C SER A 509 -28.50 1.76 16.06
N SER A 510 -27.64 1.12 16.87
CA SER A 510 -27.87 -0.12 17.64
C SER A 510 -28.43 -1.32 16.83
N PRO A 511 -27.81 -2.52 16.84
CA PRO A 511 -26.67 -2.94 17.66
C PRO A 511 -25.29 -2.62 17.06
N GLN A 512 -25.23 -2.12 15.82
CA GLN A 512 -24.01 -1.80 15.07
C GLN A 512 -24.20 -0.57 14.19
N ASP A 513 -23.17 0.25 14.08
CA ASP A 513 -23.10 1.32 13.08
C ASP A 513 -22.44 0.79 11.78
N ARG A 514 -22.45 1.58 10.71
CA ARG A 514 -21.73 1.24 9.47
C ARG A 514 -20.44 2.04 9.34
N LEU A 515 -19.35 1.35 8.97
CA LEU A 515 -18.08 1.99 8.63
C LEU A 515 -17.86 1.85 7.12
N VAL A 516 -17.88 2.99 6.43
CA VAL A 516 -17.59 3.09 5.02
C VAL A 516 -16.17 3.60 4.84
N LEU A 517 -15.31 2.82 4.19
CA LEU A 517 -14.02 3.28 3.72
C LEU A 517 -14.05 3.35 2.19
N ARG A 518 -13.64 4.46 1.63
CA ARG A 518 -13.39 4.62 0.18
C ARG A 518 -11.94 5.02 0.00
N GLY A 519 -11.10 4.10 -0.43
CA GLY A 519 -9.67 4.35 -0.46
C GLY A 519 -8.80 3.12 -0.66
N THR A 520 -7.65 3.10 0.01
CA THR A 520 -6.70 1.97 0.06
C THR A 520 -6.24 1.73 1.49
N ILE A 521 -5.85 0.50 1.82
CA ILE A 521 -5.34 0.12 3.14
C ILE A 521 -4.02 -0.64 2.99
N GLU A 522 -3.00 -0.21 3.70
CA GLU A 522 -1.82 -1.01 3.99
C GLU A 522 -1.68 -1.11 5.51
N GLU A 523 -1.70 -2.33 6.05
CA GLU A 523 -1.60 -2.55 7.50
C GLU A 523 -0.76 -3.77 7.85
N VAL A 524 0.02 -3.68 8.93
CA VAL A 524 0.86 -4.81 9.37
C VAL A 524 0.02 -5.90 10.03
N LEU A 525 -0.93 -5.48 10.85
CA LEU A 525 -1.85 -6.33 11.58
C LEU A 525 -3.26 -5.92 11.21
N ARG A 526 -4.19 -6.86 11.15
CA ARG A 526 -5.60 -6.51 10.92
C ARG A 526 -6.18 -5.83 12.15
N GLY A 527 -6.82 -4.68 11.97
CA GLY A 527 -7.62 -4.07 13.03
C GLY A 527 -9.02 -4.67 13.17
N VAL A 528 -9.57 -4.61 14.39
CA VAL A 528 -10.97 -4.93 14.66
C VAL A 528 -11.80 -3.66 14.50
N VAL A 529 -12.96 -3.78 13.86
CA VAL A 529 -13.92 -2.67 13.71
C VAL A 529 -15.24 -2.94 14.43
N GLY A 530 -15.57 -4.20 14.70
CA GLY A 530 -16.81 -4.61 15.35
C GLY A 530 -16.93 -6.12 15.46
N LEU A 531 -17.92 -6.58 16.24
CA LEU A 531 -18.26 -7.99 16.40
C LEU A 531 -19.64 -8.24 15.80
N ILE A 532 -19.78 -9.14 14.84
CA ILE A 532 -21.04 -9.45 14.12
C ILE A 532 -22.27 -9.43 15.05
N GLY A 533 -23.26 -8.60 14.72
CA GLY A 533 -24.53 -8.48 15.47
C GLY A 533 -24.38 -7.89 16.88
N ARG A 534 -23.23 -7.27 17.17
CA ARG A 534 -22.87 -6.63 18.44
C ARG A 534 -22.00 -5.40 18.18
N ASP A 535 -21.77 -4.61 19.22
CA ASP A 535 -20.77 -3.54 19.31
C ASP A 535 -19.72 -3.38 18.18
N GLY A 536 -19.58 -2.14 17.71
CA GLY A 536 -18.70 -1.71 16.64
C GLY A 536 -19.44 -1.54 15.31
N TYR A 537 -18.71 -1.84 14.24
CA TYR A 537 -19.12 -1.54 12.87
C TYR A 537 -19.31 -2.77 11.99
N LEU A 538 -20.25 -2.64 11.05
CA LEU A 538 -20.32 -3.45 9.82
C LEU A 538 -19.52 -2.76 8.69
N LYS A 539 -18.64 -3.50 8.01
CA LYS A 539 -17.68 -2.97 7.01
C LYS A 539 -18.25 -2.82 5.61
N TYR A 540 -18.02 -1.65 5.00
CA TYR A 540 -18.29 -1.37 3.59
C TYR A 540 -17.07 -0.70 2.96
N TYR A 541 -16.17 -1.48 2.40
CA TYR A 541 -14.87 -1.02 1.94
C TYR A 541 -14.82 -1.02 0.41
N TYR A 542 -14.48 0.12 -0.16
CA TYR A 542 -14.47 0.35 -1.60
C TYR A 542 -13.11 0.89 -2.03
N LEU A 543 -12.61 0.37 -3.16
CA LEU A 543 -11.39 0.87 -3.77
C LEU A 543 -11.68 2.24 -4.38
N ASP A 544 -10.82 3.21 -4.04
CA ASP A 544 -10.69 4.43 -4.82
C ASP A 544 -9.57 4.26 -5.83
N GLU A 545 -9.92 4.03 -7.09
CA GLU A 545 -8.96 3.74 -8.16
C GLU A 545 -8.03 4.93 -8.46
N ARG A 546 -8.42 6.16 -8.08
CA ARG A 546 -7.58 7.36 -8.21
C ARG A 546 -6.32 7.26 -7.33
N LEU A 547 -6.40 6.52 -6.23
CA LEU A 547 -5.28 6.35 -5.31
C LEU A 547 -4.24 5.38 -5.86
N LEU A 548 -4.52 4.64 -6.95
CA LEU A 548 -3.53 3.75 -7.59
C LEU A 548 -2.34 4.52 -8.22
N THR A 549 -2.48 5.82 -8.48
CA THR A 549 -1.38 6.69 -8.93
C THR A 549 -0.61 7.34 -7.78
N GLY A 550 -0.83 6.88 -6.55
CA GLY A 550 -0.11 7.33 -5.37
C GLY A 550 -0.65 8.59 -4.73
N ILE A 551 -0.23 8.79 -3.47
CA ILE A 551 -0.32 10.07 -2.76
C ILE A 551 1.11 10.48 -2.42
N LEU A 552 1.38 11.79 -2.41
CA LEU A 552 2.68 12.31 -2.04
C LEU A 552 3.06 11.89 -0.63
N PRO A 553 4.32 11.51 -0.39
CA PRO A 553 5.47 11.49 -1.29
C PRO A 553 5.59 10.19 -2.09
N GLY A 554 4.72 9.95 -3.06
CA GLY A 554 4.88 9.21 -4.31
C GLY A 554 5.21 7.72 -4.29
N ASN A 555 5.70 7.24 -3.18
CA ASN A 555 6.15 5.88 -2.97
C ASN A 555 6.00 5.59 -1.49
N ILE A 556 4.77 5.70 -0.97
CA ILE A 556 4.44 5.12 0.34
C ILE A 556 4.15 3.62 0.19
N TRP A 557 3.79 3.16 -1.01
CA TRP A 557 3.42 1.77 -1.31
C TRP A 557 4.49 0.74 -0.95
N LEU A 558 4.06 -0.36 -0.35
CA LEU A 558 4.98 -1.33 0.28
C LEU A 558 5.02 -2.68 -0.44
N ARG A 559 4.43 -2.79 -1.64
CA ARG A 559 4.50 -4.01 -2.44
C ARG A 559 5.85 -4.13 -3.16
N GLY A 560 6.49 -5.30 -3.08
CA GLY A 560 7.71 -5.59 -3.84
C GLY A 560 7.49 -5.88 -5.34
N LYS A 561 6.24 -5.85 -5.84
CA LYS A 561 5.90 -6.19 -7.21
C LYS A 561 6.00 -4.97 -8.12
N TYR A 562 6.73 -5.09 -9.22
CA TYR A 562 6.78 -4.09 -10.29
C TYR A 562 6.03 -4.61 -11.51
N VAL A 563 5.27 -3.73 -12.15
CA VAL A 563 4.48 -4.06 -13.34
C VAL A 563 4.90 -3.18 -14.51
N PRO A 564 5.10 -3.74 -15.72
CA PRO A 564 5.32 -2.96 -16.91
C PRO A 564 4.13 -2.04 -17.21
N LEU A 565 4.41 -0.82 -17.66
CA LEU A 565 3.39 0.06 -18.20
C LEU A 565 2.85 -0.51 -19.53
N PRO A 566 1.56 -0.30 -19.85
CA PRO A 566 1.03 -0.62 -21.17
C PRO A 566 1.88 0.04 -22.27
N ALA A 567 2.29 -0.75 -23.27
CA ALA A 567 3.22 -0.33 -24.33
C ALA A 567 4.61 0.16 -23.86
N GLY A 568 4.95 -0.05 -22.59
CA GLY A 568 6.24 0.32 -22.01
C GLY A 568 7.38 -0.65 -22.31
N TRP A 569 7.10 -1.76 -22.99
CA TRP A 569 8.08 -2.80 -23.37
C TRP A 569 8.59 -2.59 -24.80
N GLN A 570 9.91 -2.50 -24.94
CA GLN A 570 10.58 -2.38 -26.23
C GLN A 570 11.71 -3.42 -26.33
N ASP A 571 11.66 -4.25 -27.37
CA ASP A 571 12.75 -5.14 -27.76
C ASP A 571 13.36 -4.60 -29.06
N THR A 572 14.64 -4.24 -28.99
CA THR A 572 15.36 -3.70 -30.14
C THR A 572 16.58 -4.53 -30.46
N ARG A 573 16.83 -4.66 -31.76
CA ARG A 573 18.02 -5.29 -32.33
C ARG A 573 18.94 -4.20 -32.82
N ALA A 574 20.15 -4.12 -32.27
CA ALA A 574 21.22 -3.37 -32.91
C ALA A 574 21.89 -4.25 -33.97
N ALA A 575 22.10 -3.71 -35.17
CA ALA A 575 23.13 -4.25 -36.05
C ALA A 575 24.47 -3.87 -35.43
N ALA A 576 25.33 -4.85 -35.16
CA ALA A 576 26.73 -4.55 -34.83
C ALA A 576 27.36 -3.90 -36.08
N ASP A 577 28.04 -2.77 -35.88
CA ASP A 577 28.92 -2.16 -36.88
C ASP A 577 30.05 -3.11 -37.31
#